data_AF-Q55CW7-F1
#
_entry.id   AF-Q55CW7-F1
#
_cell.length_a   1.000
_cell.length_b   1.000
_cell.length_c   1.000
_cell.angle_alpha   90.00
_cell.angle_beta   90.00
_cell.angle_gamma   90.00
#
_symmetry.space_group_name_H-M   'P 1'
#
loop_
_entity.id
_entity.type
_entity.pdbx_description
1 polymer ?
#
loop_
_entity_poly.entity_id
_entity_poly.type
_entity_poly.pdbx_seq_one_letter_code
_entity_poly.pdbx_strand_id
1 'polypeptide(L)'
;MVDTTNLIPNTPRYLKVPLIAFNTILWVLGLVLVIIGSIGVSFFSNFKDFTKVSKASAALSNLTTGAPAGVLVIGIFFVILTVIGCFVAGKEKLVGLVIYTMLMLIILVALIGVGGKALTLHNDDVVKQIGNAWEDVSNGPKNSTILKLENFLKCCYWNSTSSRNPLLCPKDSKGIPKYTDTCDSVISSKISSNLYLVGAAAVSIGVIEFICMLFALFLIIRICRAPRTKSYDYQ
;
A
#
# COMPACT_ATOMS: atom_id res chain seq x y z
N MET A 1 16.10 27.56 37.53
CA MET A 1 14.94 26.64 37.58
C MET A 1 14.02 27.03 36.45
N VAL A 2 13.75 26.13 35.49
CA VAL A 2 12.67 26.38 34.52
C VAL A 2 11.35 26.27 35.28
N ASP A 3 10.54 27.31 35.21
CA ASP A 3 9.24 27.38 35.89
C ASP A 3 8.27 26.39 35.21
N THR A 4 8.19 25.18 35.77
CA THR A 4 7.38 24.07 35.25
C THR A 4 5.90 24.19 35.68
N THR A 5 5.57 25.18 36.50
CA THR A 5 4.23 25.36 37.07
C THR A 5 3.16 25.59 35.99
N ASN A 6 3.52 26.25 34.88
CA ASN A 6 2.65 26.43 33.71
C ASN A 6 2.64 25.23 32.75
N LEU A 7 3.68 24.38 32.78
CA LEU A 7 3.77 23.20 31.92
C LEU A 7 2.79 22.12 32.38
N ILE A 8 2.72 21.84 33.68
CA ILE A 8 1.92 20.74 34.26
C ILE A 8 0.44 20.76 33.80
N PRO A 9 -0.30 21.90 33.87
CA PRO A 9 -1.70 21.95 33.44
C PRO A 9 -1.87 21.88 31.92
N ASN A 10 -0.93 22.45 31.13
CA ASN A 10 -1.04 22.54 29.67
C ASN A 10 -0.40 21.36 28.91
N THR A 11 0.37 20.52 29.60
CA THR A 11 0.98 19.30 29.03
C THR A 11 -0.01 18.41 28.25
N PRO A 12 -1.31 18.22 28.63
CA PRO A 12 -2.15 17.27 27.91
C PRO A 12 -2.50 17.83 26.53
N ARG A 13 -2.62 19.16 26.44
CA ARG A 13 -2.79 19.86 25.17
C ARG A 13 -1.58 19.69 24.25
N TYR A 14 -0.37 19.77 24.79
CA TYR A 14 0.85 19.58 23.99
C TYR A 14 1.06 18.15 23.49
N LEU A 15 0.47 17.14 24.12
CA LEU A 15 0.55 15.75 23.66
C LEU A 15 -0.61 15.39 22.71
N LYS A 16 -1.83 15.83 23.02
CA LYS A 16 -3.02 15.46 22.23
C LYS A 16 -3.10 16.17 20.88
N VAL A 17 -2.71 17.45 20.81
CA VAL A 17 -2.85 18.24 19.57
C VAL A 17 -1.95 17.68 18.46
N PRO A 18 -0.66 17.38 18.69
CA PRO A 18 0.18 16.73 17.67
C PRO A 18 -0.31 15.33 17.31
N LEU A 19 -0.74 14.52 18.28
CA LEU A 19 -1.27 13.18 18.02
C LEU A 19 -2.50 13.22 17.10
N ILE A 20 -3.45 14.13 17.36
CA ILE A 20 -4.63 14.33 16.50
C ILE A 20 -4.22 14.86 15.13
N ALA A 21 -3.26 15.79 15.06
CA ALA A 21 -2.77 16.33 13.80
C ALA A 21 -2.12 15.26 12.92
N PHE A 22 -1.17 14.47 13.47
CA PHE A 22 -0.52 13.38 12.74
C PHE A 22 -1.49 12.26 12.35
N ASN A 23 -2.47 11.93 13.21
CA ASN A 23 -3.53 10.99 12.84
C ASN A 23 -4.40 11.51 11.70
N THR A 24 -4.66 12.82 11.64
CA THR A 24 -5.38 13.42 10.51
C THR A 24 -4.56 13.34 9.21
N ILE A 25 -3.24 13.50 9.28
CA ILE A 25 -2.34 13.31 8.13
C ILE A 25 -2.34 11.84 7.68
N LEU A 26 -2.19 10.90 8.62
CA LEU A 26 -2.26 9.47 8.32
C LEU A 26 -3.61 9.06 7.74
N TRP A 27 -4.71 9.70 8.16
CA TRP A 27 -6.03 9.46 7.59
C TRP A 27 -6.08 9.82 6.10
N VAL A 28 -5.54 10.99 5.72
CA VAL A 28 -5.41 11.40 4.31
C VAL A 28 -4.51 10.44 3.54
N LEU A 29 -3.36 10.05 4.10
CA LEU A 29 -2.47 9.06 3.47
C LEU A 29 -3.14 7.69 3.32
N GLY A 30 -3.97 7.29 4.29
CA GLY A 30 -4.80 6.09 4.21
C GLY A 30 -5.78 6.13 3.04
N LEU A 31 -6.45 7.26 2.82
CA LEU A 31 -7.31 7.45 1.63
C LEU A 31 -6.53 7.36 0.33
N VAL A 32 -5.32 7.93 0.28
CA VAL A 32 -4.43 7.82 -0.88
C VAL A 32 -4.09 6.34 -1.15
N LEU A 33 -3.78 5.55 -0.12
CA LEU A 33 -3.55 4.11 -0.27
C LEU A 33 -4.79 3.36 -0.76
N VAL A 34 -5.99 3.70 -0.28
CA VAL A 34 -7.23 3.09 -0.77
C VAL A 34 -7.43 3.37 -2.25
N ILE A 35 -7.19 4.61 -2.70
CA ILE A 35 -7.30 4.99 -4.12
C ILE A 35 -6.28 4.22 -4.95
N ILE A 36 -5.00 4.21 -4.55
CA ILE A 36 -3.94 3.49 -5.26
C ILE A 36 -4.23 1.98 -5.29
N GLY A 37 -4.64 1.40 -4.17
CA GLY A 37 -5.02 0.00 -4.06
C GLY A 37 -6.19 -0.34 -4.98
N SER A 38 -7.23 0.50 -5.03
CA SER A 38 -8.38 0.33 -5.91
C SER A 38 -8.01 0.40 -7.39
N ILE A 39 -7.16 1.36 -7.78
CA ILE A 39 -6.62 1.47 -9.14
C ILE A 39 -5.80 0.22 -9.48
N GLY A 40 -4.94 -0.22 -8.57
CA GLY A 40 -4.11 -1.41 -8.73
C GLY A 40 -4.96 -2.67 -8.93
N VAL A 41 -5.95 -2.91 -8.07
CA VAL A 41 -6.86 -4.06 -8.20
C VAL A 41 -7.60 -4.04 -9.54
N SER A 42 -8.07 -2.86 -9.98
CA SER A 42 -8.77 -2.70 -11.26
C SER A 42 -7.85 -2.89 -12.47
N PHE A 43 -6.59 -2.47 -12.38
CA PHE A 43 -5.60 -2.67 -13.43
C PHE A 43 -5.25 -4.16 -13.54
N PHE A 44 -4.89 -4.78 -12.43
CA PHE A 44 -4.43 -6.17 -12.39
C PHE A 44 -5.55 -7.21 -12.53
N SER A 45 -6.84 -6.84 -12.36
CA SER A 45 -7.94 -7.75 -12.68
C SER A 45 -7.94 -8.18 -14.15
N ASN A 46 -7.40 -7.36 -15.06
CA ASN A 46 -7.23 -7.71 -16.48
C ASN A 46 -6.16 -8.80 -16.70
N PHE A 47 -5.25 -9.00 -15.73
CA PHE A 47 -4.23 -10.04 -15.75
C PHE A 47 -4.71 -11.36 -15.12
N LYS A 48 -5.95 -11.45 -14.63
CA LYS A 48 -6.46 -12.62 -13.92
C LYS A 48 -6.47 -13.89 -14.79
N ASP A 49 -6.93 -13.78 -16.03
CA ASP A 49 -6.93 -14.91 -16.97
C ASP A 49 -5.49 -15.35 -17.28
N PHE A 50 -4.59 -14.38 -17.49
CA PHE A 50 -3.17 -14.63 -17.76
C PHE A 50 -2.50 -15.35 -16.58
N THR A 51 -2.79 -14.90 -15.37
CA THR A 51 -2.27 -15.46 -14.13
C THR A 51 -2.71 -16.90 -13.89
N LYS A 52 -3.93 -17.26 -14.30
CA LYS A 52 -4.44 -18.64 -14.15
C LYS A 52 -3.80 -19.63 -15.11
N VAL A 53 -3.39 -19.18 -16.30
CA VAL A 53 -2.87 -20.05 -17.36
C VAL A 53 -1.34 -20.14 -17.36
N SER A 54 -0.66 -19.23 -16.68
CA SER A 54 0.80 -19.24 -16.56
C SER A 54 1.28 -20.33 -15.60
N LYS A 55 2.44 -20.91 -15.89
CA LYS A 55 3.11 -21.88 -15.00
C LYS A 55 3.57 -21.22 -13.69
N ALA A 56 3.87 -19.92 -13.73
CA ALA A 56 4.25 -19.10 -12.58
C ALA A 56 3.04 -18.46 -11.86
N SER A 57 1.87 -19.12 -11.89
CA SER A 57 0.61 -18.60 -11.36
C SER A 57 0.71 -18.15 -9.90
N ALA A 58 1.42 -18.88 -9.04
CA ALA A 58 1.60 -18.52 -7.64
C ALA A 58 2.33 -17.17 -7.48
N ALA A 59 3.49 -17.00 -8.12
CA ALA A 59 4.25 -15.76 -8.03
C ALA A 59 3.51 -14.58 -8.67
N LEU A 60 2.89 -14.82 -9.83
CA LEU A 60 2.11 -13.81 -10.52
C LEU A 60 0.82 -13.45 -9.78
N SER A 61 0.19 -14.39 -9.07
CA SER A 61 -0.99 -14.11 -8.23
C SER A 61 -0.65 -13.22 -7.03
N ASN A 62 0.53 -13.39 -6.44
CA ASN A 62 1.01 -12.50 -5.38
C ASN A 62 1.22 -11.08 -5.92
N LEU A 63 1.79 -10.92 -7.13
CA LEU A 63 2.03 -9.62 -7.74
C LEU A 63 0.73 -8.94 -8.23
N THR A 64 -0.15 -9.68 -8.90
CA THR A 64 -1.34 -9.13 -9.56
C THR A 64 -2.53 -9.01 -8.62
N THR A 65 -2.69 -9.94 -7.67
CA THR A 65 -3.86 -9.97 -6.79
C THR A 65 -3.45 -9.64 -5.36
N GLY A 66 -2.43 -10.31 -4.82
CA GLY A 66 -2.02 -10.16 -3.42
C GLY A 66 -1.55 -8.75 -3.05
N ALA A 67 -0.62 -8.19 -3.83
CA ALA A 67 -0.03 -6.88 -3.53
C ALA A 67 -1.05 -5.72 -3.62
N PRO A 68 -1.84 -5.55 -4.71
CA PRO A 68 -2.83 -4.48 -4.78
C PRO A 68 -3.96 -4.62 -3.74
N ALA A 69 -4.43 -5.86 -3.51
CA ALA A 69 -5.43 -6.12 -2.47
C ALA A 69 -4.86 -5.81 -1.07
N GLY A 70 -3.61 -6.16 -0.81
CA GLY A 70 -2.92 -5.84 0.44
C GLY A 70 -2.85 -4.34 0.69
N VAL A 71 -2.44 -3.55 -0.31
CA VAL A 71 -2.41 -2.07 -0.21
C VAL A 71 -3.80 -1.50 0.08
N LEU A 72 -4.84 -1.99 -0.60
CA LEU A 72 -6.22 -1.57 -0.37
C LEU A 72 -6.69 -1.89 1.05
N VAL A 73 -6.45 -3.11 1.52
CA VAL A 73 -6.85 -3.56 2.87
C VAL A 73 -6.12 -2.75 3.94
N ILE A 74 -4.80 -2.58 3.82
CA ILE A 74 -4.01 -1.75 4.73
C ILE A 74 -4.53 -0.31 4.75
N GLY A 75 -4.82 0.27 3.58
CA GLY A 75 -5.40 1.62 3.48
C GLY A 75 -6.72 1.76 4.23
N ILE A 76 -7.64 0.81 4.10
CA ILE A 76 -8.93 0.81 4.83
C ILE A 76 -8.70 0.76 6.34
N PHE A 77 -7.79 -0.12 6.80
CA PHE A 77 -7.44 -0.19 8.22
C PHE A 77 -6.87 1.13 8.75
N PHE A 78 -5.96 1.78 8.01
CA PHE A 78 -5.43 3.09 8.39
C PHE A 78 -6.53 4.14 8.52
N VAL A 79 -7.47 4.21 7.57
CA VAL A 79 -8.60 5.14 7.63
C VAL A 79 -9.43 4.94 8.90
N ILE A 80 -9.72 3.69 9.28
CA ILE A 80 -10.50 3.38 10.48
C ILE A 80 -9.69 3.69 11.75
N LEU A 81 -8.44 3.23 11.82
CA LEU A 81 -7.59 3.37 13.00
C LEU A 81 -7.25 4.81 13.32
N THR A 82 -7.06 5.65 12.31
CA THR A 82 -6.73 7.07 12.50
C THR A 82 -7.93 7.86 13.02
N VAL A 83 -9.14 7.56 12.56
CA VAL A 83 -10.38 8.12 13.11
C VAL A 83 -10.55 7.73 14.58
N ILE A 84 -10.39 6.43 14.89
CA ILE A 84 -10.42 5.95 16.28
C ILE A 84 -9.32 6.62 17.11
N GLY A 85 -8.11 6.74 16.58
CA GLY A 85 -6.98 7.41 17.23
C GLY A 85 -7.28 8.86 17.60
N CYS A 86 -7.92 9.62 16.70
CA CYS A 86 -8.38 10.97 16.98
C CYS A 86 -9.43 11.00 18.12
N PHE A 87 -10.43 10.11 18.09
CA PHE A 87 -11.47 10.05 19.13
C PHE A 87 -10.89 9.65 20.50
N VAL A 88 -10.04 8.63 20.54
CA VAL A 88 -9.40 8.12 21.76
C VAL A 88 -8.48 9.17 22.38
N ALA A 89 -7.67 9.86 21.56
CA ALA A 89 -6.81 10.95 22.00
C ALA A 89 -7.62 12.13 22.54
N GLY A 90 -8.73 12.49 21.88
CA GLY A 90 -9.60 13.59 22.30
C GLY A 90 -10.35 13.32 23.61
N LYS A 91 -10.70 12.07 23.89
CA LYS A 91 -11.41 11.65 25.11
C LYS A 91 -10.48 11.13 26.21
N GLU A 92 -9.17 11.11 25.98
CA GLU A 92 -8.14 10.66 26.92
C GLU A 92 -8.46 9.27 27.52
N LYS A 93 -9.02 8.36 26.71
CA LYS A 93 -9.42 7.02 27.17
C LYS A 93 -8.21 6.09 27.21
N LEU A 94 -7.68 5.86 28.41
CA LEU A 94 -6.48 5.04 28.63
C LEU A 94 -6.53 3.69 27.92
N VAL A 95 -7.59 2.90 28.12
CA VAL A 95 -7.73 1.56 27.51
C VAL A 95 -7.73 1.64 25.98
N GLY A 96 -8.46 2.60 25.41
CA GLY A 96 -8.50 2.79 23.96
C GLY A 96 -7.13 3.18 23.40
N LEU A 97 -6.35 3.95 24.16
CA LEU A 97 -5.03 4.42 23.73
C LEU A 97 -4.01 3.30 23.73
N VAL A 98 -4.06 2.41 24.73
CA VAL A 98 -3.25 1.18 24.75
C VAL A 98 -3.59 0.30 23.56
N ILE A 99 -4.88 0.04 23.28
CA ILE A 99 -5.30 -0.76 22.12
C ILE A 99 -4.82 -0.12 20.81
N TYR A 100 -5.01 1.19 20.66
CA TYR A 100 -4.53 1.95 19.50
C TYR A 100 -3.02 1.80 19.30
N THR A 101 -2.21 1.98 20.35
CA THR A 101 -0.76 1.82 20.27
C THR A 101 -0.36 0.39 19.88
N MET A 102 -1.04 -0.63 20.39
CA MET A 102 -0.76 -2.02 20.01
C MET A 102 -1.08 -2.30 18.54
N LEU A 103 -2.19 -1.77 18.03
CA LEU A 103 -2.57 -1.92 16.61
C LEU A 103 -1.59 -1.19 15.67
N MET A 104 -1.18 0.03 16.02
CA MET A 104 -0.13 0.75 15.29
C MET A 104 1.21 0.01 15.35
N LEU A 105 1.57 -0.60 16.47
CA LEU A 105 2.80 -1.39 16.55
C LEU A 105 2.76 -2.61 15.60
N ILE A 106 1.62 -3.30 15.53
CA ILE A 106 1.42 -4.44 14.62
C ILE A 106 1.56 -4.00 13.16
N ILE A 107 0.94 -2.88 12.80
CA ILE A 107 1.02 -2.36 11.42
C ILE A 107 2.44 -1.89 11.10
N LEU A 108 3.14 -1.20 12.01
CA LEU A 108 4.53 -0.83 11.81
C LEU A 108 5.42 -2.07 11.56
N VAL A 109 5.27 -3.13 12.33
CA VAL A 109 6.02 -4.39 12.12
C VAL A 109 5.68 -5.00 10.76
N ALA A 110 4.41 -4.98 10.36
CA ALA A 110 3.99 -5.42 9.03
C ALA A 110 4.59 -4.57 7.91
N LEU A 111 4.65 -3.24 8.07
CA LEU A 111 5.28 -2.33 7.10
C LEU A 111 6.78 -2.59 6.97
N ILE A 112 7.48 -2.86 8.08
CA ILE A 112 8.90 -3.24 8.05
C ILE A 112 9.07 -4.57 7.30
N GLY A 113 8.20 -5.57 7.56
CA GLY A 113 8.25 -6.86 6.88
C GLY A 113 7.98 -6.78 5.38
N VAL A 114 6.97 -6.01 4.97
CA VAL A 114 6.65 -5.76 3.55
C VAL A 114 7.74 -4.91 2.90
N GLY A 115 8.22 -3.87 3.57
CA GLY A 115 9.29 -2.99 3.11
C GLY A 115 10.60 -3.75 2.88
N GLY A 116 10.96 -4.68 3.78
CA GLY A 116 12.13 -5.54 3.61
C GLY A 116 12.06 -6.41 2.35
N LYS A 117 10.88 -6.98 2.04
CA LYS A 117 10.66 -7.74 0.79
C LYS A 117 10.70 -6.85 -0.44
N ALA A 118 10.18 -5.62 -0.34
CA ALA A 118 10.20 -4.66 -1.44
C ALA A 118 11.63 -4.21 -1.78
N LEU A 119 12.52 -4.08 -0.80
CA LEU A 119 13.92 -3.72 -1.03
C LEU A 119 14.72 -4.79 -1.77
N THR A 120 14.38 -6.07 -1.60
CA THR A 120 15.06 -7.16 -2.33
C THR A 120 14.48 -7.36 -3.73
N LEU A 121 13.25 -6.90 -3.98
CA LEU A 121 12.57 -7.08 -5.26
C LEU A 121 12.94 -5.96 -6.23
N HIS A 122 13.70 -6.29 -7.29
CA HIS A 122 14.03 -5.32 -8.32
C HIS A 122 12.91 -5.25 -9.37
N ASN A 123 12.71 -4.06 -9.96
CA ASN A 123 11.75 -3.87 -11.06
C ASN A 123 11.99 -4.87 -12.19
N ASP A 124 13.27 -5.10 -12.52
CA ASP A 124 13.67 -6.04 -13.55
C ASP A 124 13.26 -7.47 -13.23
N ASP A 125 13.22 -7.87 -11.97
CA ASP A 125 12.80 -9.22 -11.57
C ASP A 125 11.30 -9.41 -11.75
N VAL A 126 10.51 -8.39 -11.42
CA VAL A 126 9.06 -8.38 -11.65
C VAL A 126 8.77 -8.45 -13.15
N VAL A 127 9.45 -7.62 -13.94
CA VAL A 127 9.29 -7.58 -15.40
C VAL A 127 9.73 -8.91 -16.02
N LYS A 128 10.89 -9.45 -15.63
CA LYS A 128 11.37 -10.77 -16.10
C LYS A 128 10.39 -11.89 -15.73
N GLN A 129 9.84 -11.88 -14.52
CA GLN A 129 8.87 -12.91 -14.09
C GLN A 129 7.59 -12.85 -14.92
N ILE A 130 7.08 -11.65 -15.20
CA ILE A 130 5.94 -11.47 -16.11
C ILE A 130 6.33 -11.91 -17.52
N GLY A 131 7.53 -11.59 -18.00
CA GLY A 131 8.02 -11.92 -19.33
C GLY A 131 8.15 -13.42 -19.59
N ASN A 132 8.75 -14.15 -18.65
CA ASN A 132 8.85 -15.61 -18.74
C ASN A 132 7.45 -16.25 -18.81
N ALA A 133 6.52 -15.77 -17.97
CA ALA A 133 5.13 -16.21 -18.02
C ALA A 133 4.44 -15.80 -19.33
N TRP A 134 4.80 -14.63 -19.90
CA TRP A 134 4.25 -14.12 -21.15
C TRP A 134 4.63 -15.01 -22.33
N GLU A 135 5.90 -15.37 -22.44
CA GLU A 135 6.42 -16.24 -23.50
C GLU A 135 5.84 -17.66 -23.40
N ASP A 136 5.74 -18.21 -22.19
CA ASP A 136 5.11 -19.50 -21.93
C ASP A 136 3.65 -19.55 -22.42
N VAL A 137 2.87 -18.50 -22.14
CA VAL A 137 1.44 -18.44 -22.50
C VAL A 137 1.26 -18.11 -23.97
N SER A 138 2.11 -17.25 -24.55
CA SER A 138 2.09 -16.86 -25.97
C SER A 138 2.32 -18.05 -26.91
N ASN A 139 3.26 -18.94 -26.54
CA ASN A 139 3.55 -20.17 -27.28
C ASN A 139 2.59 -21.33 -26.96
N GLY A 140 1.70 -21.14 -25.98
CA GLY A 140 0.74 -22.13 -25.53
C GLY A 140 -0.61 -22.09 -26.27
N PRO A 141 -1.48 -23.08 -26.04
CA PRO A 141 -2.81 -23.16 -26.64
C PRO A 141 -3.78 -22.05 -26.15
N LYS A 142 -3.43 -21.33 -25.09
CA LYS A 142 -4.24 -20.25 -24.48
C LYS A 142 -3.69 -18.86 -24.79
N ASN A 143 -3.03 -18.71 -25.94
CA ASN A 143 -2.45 -17.44 -26.40
C ASN A 143 -3.50 -16.33 -26.62
N SER A 144 -4.79 -16.66 -26.73
CA SER A 144 -5.89 -15.68 -26.80
C SER A 144 -5.97 -14.76 -25.57
N THR A 145 -5.44 -15.20 -24.43
CA THR A 145 -5.32 -14.36 -23.23
C THR A 145 -4.29 -13.24 -23.42
N ILE A 146 -3.20 -13.50 -24.16
CA ILE A 146 -2.20 -12.48 -24.51
C ILE A 146 -2.83 -11.42 -25.42
N LEU A 147 -3.62 -11.83 -26.42
CA LEU A 147 -4.33 -10.89 -27.31
C LEU A 147 -5.21 -9.89 -26.54
N LYS A 148 -5.93 -10.35 -25.50
CA LYS A 148 -6.71 -9.45 -24.64
C LYS A 148 -5.83 -8.45 -23.88
N LEU A 149 -4.68 -8.92 -23.39
CA LEU A 149 -3.78 -8.13 -22.57
C LEU A 149 -3.00 -7.11 -23.41
N GLU A 150 -2.57 -7.49 -24.61
CA GLU A 150 -1.98 -6.61 -25.62
C GLU A 150 -2.95 -5.48 -26.01
N ASN A 151 -4.22 -5.80 -26.23
CA ASN A 151 -5.25 -4.79 -26.50
C ASN A 151 -5.50 -3.87 -25.29
N PHE A 152 -5.48 -4.40 -24.07
CA PHE A 152 -5.65 -3.61 -22.83
C PHE A 152 -4.46 -2.66 -22.58
N LEU A 153 -3.24 -3.18 -22.73
CA LEU A 153 -2.00 -2.42 -22.52
C LEU A 153 -1.64 -1.53 -23.71
N LYS A 154 -2.28 -1.73 -24.87
CA LYS A 154 -1.95 -1.07 -26.15
C LYS A 154 -0.50 -1.30 -26.55
N CYS A 155 -0.07 -2.55 -26.47
CA CYS A 155 1.28 -2.99 -26.81
C CYS A 155 1.21 -4.24 -27.71
N CYS A 156 2.32 -4.59 -28.35
CA CYS A 156 2.46 -5.82 -29.10
C CYS A 156 3.81 -6.48 -28.82
N TYR A 157 3.77 -7.80 -28.65
CA TYR A 157 4.93 -8.63 -28.31
C TYR A 157 5.50 -8.29 -26.93
N TRP A 158 6.17 -9.27 -26.32
CA TRP A 158 6.82 -9.04 -25.03
C TRP A 158 7.98 -8.05 -25.17
N ASN A 159 8.97 -8.39 -26.00
CA ASN A 159 10.11 -7.55 -26.38
C ASN A 159 10.31 -7.65 -27.91
N SER A 160 11.11 -6.76 -28.47
CA SER A 160 11.58 -6.73 -29.86
C SER A 160 12.21 -8.05 -30.35
N THR A 161 12.78 -8.85 -29.45
CA THR A 161 13.45 -10.13 -29.75
C THR A 161 12.55 -11.35 -29.61
N SER A 162 11.45 -11.26 -28.86
CA SER A 162 10.55 -12.39 -28.65
C SER A 162 9.94 -12.81 -29.98
N SER A 163 9.68 -14.12 -30.16
CA SER A 163 9.12 -14.66 -31.41
C SER A 163 7.86 -13.89 -31.79
N ARG A 164 7.95 -13.04 -32.81
CA ARG A 164 6.83 -12.28 -33.35
C ARG A 164 5.85 -13.28 -33.96
N ASN A 165 4.92 -13.80 -33.16
CA ASN A 165 3.77 -14.47 -33.71
C ASN A 165 2.81 -13.38 -34.21
N PRO A 166 2.74 -13.11 -35.52
CA PRO A 166 2.01 -11.97 -36.06
C PRO A 166 0.49 -12.12 -35.91
N LEU A 167 0.01 -13.25 -35.37
CA LEU A 167 -1.39 -13.52 -35.08
C LEU A 167 -1.86 -12.92 -33.76
N LEU A 168 -0.96 -12.60 -32.82
CA LEU A 168 -1.33 -12.14 -31.47
C LEU A 168 -1.48 -10.63 -31.35
N CYS A 169 -0.74 -9.86 -32.15
CA CYS A 169 -0.83 -8.40 -32.12
C CYS A 169 -2.16 -7.92 -32.73
N PRO A 170 -2.96 -7.10 -32.02
CA PRO A 170 -4.16 -6.48 -32.58
C PRO A 170 -3.84 -5.70 -33.85
N LYS A 171 -4.59 -5.98 -34.93
CA LYS A 171 -4.43 -5.34 -36.23
C LYS A 171 -5.53 -4.32 -36.49
N ASP A 172 -5.22 -3.29 -37.26
CA ASP A 172 -6.20 -2.38 -37.82
C ASP A 172 -6.96 -3.02 -39.01
N SER A 173 -7.88 -2.25 -39.62
CA SER A 173 -8.65 -2.70 -40.79
C SER A 173 -7.78 -3.03 -42.02
N LYS A 174 -6.50 -2.63 -42.03
CA LYS A 174 -5.52 -2.89 -43.10
C LYS A 174 -4.61 -4.08 -42.78
N GLY A 175 -4.81 -4.76 -41.65
CA GLY A 175 -3.96 -5.88 -41.22
C GLY A 175 -2.63 -5.45 -40.62
N ILE A 176 -2.44 -4.16 -40.31
CA ILE A 176 -1.21 -3.61 -39.75
C ILE A 176 -1.29 -3.65 -38.22
N PRO A 177 -0.22 -4.04 -37.51
CA PRO A 177 -0.11 -3.86 -36.06
C PRO A 177 -0.59 -2.48 -35.60
N LYS A 178 -1.63 -2.45 -34.76
CA LYS A 178 -2.23 -1.20 -34.26
C LYS A 178 -1.31 -0.49 -33.26
N TYR A 179 -0.41 -1.24 -32.63
CA TYR A 179 0.50 -0.77 -31.58
C TYR A 179 1.94 -1.12 -31.94
N THR A 180 2.85 -0.19 -31.70
CA THR A 180 4.28 -0.33 -31.96
C THR A 180 5.10 -0.60 -30.70
N ASP A 181 4.55 -0.26 -29.54
CA ASP A 181 5.25 -0.39 -28.26
C ASP A 181 5.28 -1.84 -27.79
N THR A 182 6.41 -2.26 -27.23
CA THR A 182 6.55 -3.60 -26.65
C THR A 182 5.94 -3.65 -25.25
N CYS A 183 5.36 -4.79 -24.88
CA CYS A 183 4.65 -4.90 -23.61
C CYS A 183 5.56 -4.80 -22.39
N ASP A 184 6.82 -5.23 -22.49
CA ASP A 184 7.83 -5.03 -21.46
C ASP A 184 8.05 -3.54 -21.16
N SER A 185 8.13 -2.69 -22.19
CA SER A 185 8.36 -1.25 -22.05
C SER A 185 7.15 -0.54 -21.41
N VAL A 186 5.93 -0.89 -21.85
CA VAL A 186 4.69 -0.32 -21.30
C VAL A 186 4.49 -0.75 -19.84
N ILE A 187 4.73 -2.02 -19.52
CA ILE A 187 4.62 -2.54 -18.16
C ILE A 187 5.70 -1.92 -17.27
N SER A 188 6.95 -1.88 -17.72
CA SER A 188 8.06 -1.28 -16.95
C SER A 188 7.81 0.20 -16.67
N SER A 189 7.31 0.96 -17.65
CA SER A 189 6.93 2.37 -17.49
C SER A 189 5.78 2.55 -16.47
N LYS A 190 4.74 1.70 -16.54
CA LYS A 190 3.63 1.71 -15.57
C LYS A 190 4.05 1.29 -14.17
N ILE A 191 4.95 0.31 -14.04
CA ILE A 191 5.43 -0.15 -12.73
C ILE A 191 6.35 0.90 -12.11
N SER A 192 7.34 1.39 -12.85
CA SER A 192 8.33 2.35 -12.32
C SER A 192 7.69 3.66 -11.84
N SER A 193 6.75 4.22 -12.62
CA SER A 193 6.03 5.46 -12.26
C SER A 193 5.18 5.30 -10.99
N ASN A 194 4.46 4.18 -10.85
CA ASN A 194 3.60 3.94 -9.68
C ASN A 194 4.39 3.45 -8.45
N LEU A 195 5.49 2.71 -8.63
CA LEU A 195 6.27 2.16 -7.53
C LEU A 195 6.96 3.26 -6.71
N TYR A 196 7.48 4.30 -7.36
CA TYR A 196 8.05 5.45 -6.64
C TYR A 196 7.00 6.12 -5.74
N LEU A 197 5.78 6.33 -6.27
CA LEU A 197 4.69 6.93 -5.52
C LEU A 197 4.28 6.06 -4.31
N VAL A 198 4.15 4.74 -4.51
CA VAL A 198 3.80 3.78 -3.45
C VAL A 198 4.91 3.70 -2.40
N GLY A 199 6.17 3.62 -2.81
CA GLY A 199 7.32 3.56 -1.92
C GLY A 199 7.46 4.82 -1.07
N ALA A 200 7.35 6.00 -1.68
CA ALA A 200 7.39 7.28 -0.97
C ALA A 200 6.25 7.41 0.04
N ALA A 201 5.02 7.00 -0.33
CA ALA A 201 3.88 7.00 0.58
C ALA A 201 4.10 6.04 1.76
N ALA A 202 4.57 4.81 1.51
CA ALA A 202 4.79 3.81 2.55
C ALA A 202 5.85 4.25 3.58
N VAL A 203 6.98 4.81 3.12
CA VAL A 203 8.03 5.34 4.01
C VAL A 203 7.49 6.50 4.84
N SER A 204 6.77 7.42 4.22
CA SER A 204 6.17 8.58 4.91
C SER A 204 5.17 8.13 5.99
N ILE A 205 4.31 7.15 5.66
CA ILE A 205 3.36 6.55 6.60
C ILE A 205 4.09 5.93 7.78
N GLY A 206 5.12 5.10 7.54
CA GLY A 206 5.86 4.43 8.62
C GLY A 206 6.55 5.40 9.58
N VAL A 207 7.13 6.50 9.07
CA VAL A 207 7.74 7.53 9.92
C VAL A 207 6.70 8.26 10.76
N ILE A 208 5.58 8.68 10.16
CA ILE A 208 4.52 9.39 10.88
C ILE A 208 3.84 8.47 11.90
N GLU A 209 3.61 7.20 11.55
CA GLU A 209 3.09 6.17 12.44
C GLU A 209 3.97 5.98 13.67
N PHE A 210 5.28 5.88 13.49
CA PHE A 210 6.23 5.79 14.59
C PHE A 210 6.14 7.02 15.52
N ILE A 211 6.05 8.22 14.94
CA ILE A 211 5.87 9.47 15.72
C ILE A 211 4.54 9.45 16.48
N CYS A 212 3.43 9.05 15.84
CA CYS A 212 2.12 8.89 16.49
C CYS A 212 2.19 7.95 17.68
N MET A 213 2.90 6.82 17.56
CA MET A 213 3.06 5.87 18.66
C MET A 213 3.82 6.48 19.84
N LEU A 214 4.88 7.25 19.59
CA LEU A 214 5.61 7.95 20.66
C LEU A 214 4.69 8.91 21.42
N PHE A 215 3.94 9.75 20.71
CA PHE A 215 2.98 10.68 21.36
C PHE A 215 1.88 9.93 22.13
N ALA A 216 1.35 8.84 21.58
CA ALA A 216 0.37 8.01 22.28
C ALA A 216 0.96 7.41 23.56
N LEU A 217 2.18 6.85 23.52
CA LEU A 217 2.88 6.32 24.70
C LEU A 217 3.13 7.39 25.76
N PHE A 218 3.56 8.59 25.38
CA PHE A 218 3.72 9.70 26.32
C PHE A 218 2.38 10.10 26.97
N LEU A 219 1.30 10.13 26.21
CA LEU A 219 -0.04 10.40 26.73
C LEU A 219 -0.50 9.27 27.69
N ILE A 220 -0.26 7.99 27.38
CA ILE A 220 -0.53 6.84 28.26
C ILE A 220 0.21 7.00 29.59
N ILE A 221 1.54 7.18 29.55
CA ILE A 221 2.38 7.31 30.75
C ILE A 221 1.88 8.45 31.63
N ARG A 222 1.49 9.56 31.03
CA ARG A 222 0.97 10.72 31.73
C ARG A 222 -0.38 10.45 32.37
N ILE A 223 -1.32 9.81 31.67
CA ILE A 223 -2.63 9.42 32.24
C ILE A 223 -2.44 8.43 33.40
N CYS A 224 -1.52 7.48 33.28
CA CYS A 224 -1.20 6.54 34.36
C CYS A 224 -0.55 7.20 35.59
N ARG A 225 0.26 8.25 35.39
CA ARG A 225 0.91 8.99 36.47
C ARG A 225 0.03 10.08 37.08
N ALA A 226 -1.03 10.51 36.39
CA ALA A 226 -1.98 11.44 36.98
C ALA A 226 -2.63 10.74 38.19
N PRO A 227 -2.59 11.33 39.39
CA PRO A 227 -3.30 10.76 40.53
C PRO A 227 -4.77 10.68 40.12
N ARG A 228 -5.35 9.47 40.12
CA ARG A 228 -6.80 9.34 39.99
C ARG A 228 -7.39 10.16 41.14
N THR A 229 -8.01 11.29 40.83
CA THR A 229 -8.94 11.88 41.78
C THR A 229 -9.99 10.80 42.00
N LYS A 230 -9.98 10.17 43.17
CA LYS A 230 -11.08 9.32 43.65
C LYS A 230 -12.31 10.23 43.80
N SER A 231 -12.90 10.67 42.69
CA SER A 231 -14.28 11.11 42.70
C SER A 231 -15.09 9.83 42.70
N TYR A 232 -15.48 9.41 43.91
CA TYR A 232 -16.48 8.40 44.31
C TYR A 232 -16.09 7.66 45.61
N ASP A 233 -15.13 8.16 46.39
CA ASP A 233 -15.31 8.09 47.85
C ASP A 233 -15.92 9.45 48.24
N TYR A 234 -17.14 9.43 48.76
CA TYR A 234 -18.05 10.54 49.09
C TYR A 234 -19.07 10.96 48.01
N GLN A 235 -20.29 10.46 48.27
CA GLN A 235 -21.63 10.89 47.86
C GLN A 235 -22.24 10.19 46.64
#